data_AF-A0A356QTJ3-F1
#
_entry.id   AF-A0A356QTJ3-F1
#
_cell.length_a   1.000
_cell.length_b   1.000
_cell.length_c   1.000
_cell.angle_alpha   90.00
_cell.angle_beta   90.00
_cell.angle_gamma   90.00
#
_symmetry.space_group_name_H-M   'P 1'
#
loop_
_entity.id
_entity.type
_entity.pdbx_description
1 polymer ?
#
loop_
_entity_poly.entity_id
_entity_poly.type
_entity_poly.pdbx_seq_one_letter_code
_entity_poly.pdbx_strand_id
1 'polypeptide(L)'
;NLVETAKGYMSHERETLEAVINARNQAASAAGKAAANPGDPTAMGVLGGAETMLTQSLGRLFALAEAYPDLKANQNMMAIQEELTSTENKVAFSRQAFNDAITAYNMYRESFPPVLFAGTFGFQHASLLEFDDKQAIQAAPSVSF
;
A
#
# COMPACT_ATOMS: atom_id res chain seq x y z
N ASN A 1 17.68 10.76 -1.00
CA ASN A 1 17.51 11.26 -2.37
C ASN A 1 16.26 12.12 -2.49
N LEU A 2 15.02 11.58 -2.50
CA LEU A 2 13.78 12.39 -2.57
C LEU A 2 13.70 13.50 -1.51
N VAL A 3 13.86 13.15 -0.24
CA VAL A 3 13.77 14.09 0.89
C VAL A 3 14.85 15.17 0.80
N GLU A 4 16.05 14.83 0.33
CA GLU A 4 17.14 15.80 0.19
C GLU A 4 16.90 16.74 -1.00
N THR A 5 16.41 16.20 -2.13
CA THR A 5 15.97 17.01 -3.28
C THR A 5 14.87 17.95 -2.85
N ALA A 6 13.83 17.46 -2.16
CA ALA A 6 12.70 18.29 -1.75
C ALA A 6 13.08 19.32 -0.68
N LYS A 7 13.91 18.98 0.31
CA LYS A 7 14.41 19.90 1.35
C LYS A 7 15.05 21.16 0.78
N GLY A 8 15.77 21.06 -0.33
CA GLY A 8 16.44 22.20 -0.96
C GLY A 8 15.48 23.25 -1.53
N TYR A 9 14.29 22.85 -1.96
CA TYR A 9 13.29 23.73 -2.56
C TYR A 9 12.13 24.06 -1.61
N MET A 10 11.95 23.28 -0.55
CA MET A 10 10.77 23.27 0.31
C MET A 10 11.11 23.53 1.79
N SER A 11 12.05 24.44 2.04
CA SER A 11 12.52 24.78 3.39
C SER A 11 11.41 25.23 4.35
N HIS A 12 10.35 25.84 3.82
CA HIS A 12 9.17 26.29 4.58
C HIS A 12 8.13 25.19 4.82
N GLU A 13 8.25 24.04 4.14
CA GLU A 13 7.27 22.95 4.13
C GLU A 13 7.80 21.73 4.89
N ARG A 14 8.50 22.01 6.00
CA ARG A 14 9.18 21.01 6.82
C ARG A 14 8.21 19.95 7.35
N GLU A 15 7.00 20.36 7.75
CA GLU A 15 5.97 19.47 8.27
C GLU A 15 5.59 18.39 7.24
N THR A 16 5.42 18.77 5.97
CA THR A 16 5.10 17.84 4.88
C THR A 16 6.23 16.83 4.67
N LEU A 17 7.48 17.28 4.70
CA LEU A 17 8.64 16.40 4.56
C LEU A 17 8.78 15.44 5.75
N GLU A 18 8.56 15.92 6.97
CA GLU A 18 8.55 15.10 8.18
C GLU A 18 7.45 14.04 8.13
N ALA A 19 6.24 14.40 7.67
CA ALA A 19 5.16 13.45 7.48
C ALA A 19 5.53 12.31 6.52
N VAL A 20 6.15 12.64 5.37
CA VAL A 20 6.62 11.63 4.40
C VAL A 20 7.70 10.73 4.99
N ILE A 21 8.66 11.28 5.72
CA ILE A 21 9.72 10.49 6.37
C ILE A 21 9.11 9.54 7.39
N ASN A 22 8.19 10.03 8.23
CA ASN A 22 7.53 9.23 9.25
C ASN A 22 6.70 8.11 8.62
N ALA A 23 5.90 8.43 7.59
CA ALA A 23 5.10 7.43 6.88
C ALA A 23 5.98 6.37 6.22
N ARG A 24 7.08 6.75 5.57
CA ARG A 24 8.05 5.81 4.99
C ARG A 24 8.64 4.87 6.04
N ASN A 25 9.05 5.41 7.18
CA ASN A 25 9.67 4.61 8.24
C ASN A 25 8.65 3.64 8.85
N GLN A 26 7.39 4.05 9.00
CA GLN A 26 6.32 3.18 9.47
C GLN A 26 6.02 2.06 8.47
N ALA A 27 5.90 2.38 7.18
CA ALA A 27 5.71 1.39 6.11
C ALA A 27 6.85 0.36 6.07
N ALA A 28 8.11 0.82 6.12
CA ALA A 28 9.28 -0.06 6.16
C ALA A 28 9.29 -0.99 7.39
N SER A 29 8.93 -0.47 8.57
CA SER A 29 8.83 -1.27 9.78
C SER A 29 7.70 -2.30 9.70
N ALA A 30 6.54 -1.90 9.18
CA ALA A 30 5.39 -2.78 9.00
C ALA A 30 5.68 -3.89 7.98
N ALA A 31 6.37 -3.57 6.87
CA ALA A 31 6.80 -4.54 5.87
C ALA A 31 7.74 -5.60 6.47
N GLY A 32 8.68 -5.20 7.32
CA GLY A 32 9.56 -6.14 8.02
C GLY A 32 8.78 -7.10 8.94
N LYS A 33 7.76 -6.61 9.64
CA LYS A 33 6.89 -7.44 10.51
C LYS A 33 6.01 -8.40 9.70
N ALA A 34 5.39 -7.90 8.64
CA ALA A 34 4.58 -8.70 7.72
C ALA A 34 5.40 -9.79 7.03
N ALA A 35 6.64 -9.49 6.61
CA ALA A 35 7.53 -10.47 6.02
C ALA A 35 7.93 -11.58 7.00
N ALA A 36 8.07 -11.27 8.30
CA ALA A 36 8.37 -12.25 9.33
C ALA A 36 7.18 -13.20 9.62
N ASN A 37 5.94 -12.73 9.42
CA ASN A 37 4.74 -13.53 9.62
C ASN A 37 3.61 -13.14 8.65
N PRO A 38 3.66 -13.58 7.38
CA PRO A 38 2.70 -13.17 6.35
C PRO A 38 1.30 -13.77 6.56
N GLY A 39 1.17 -14.78 7.43
CA GLY A 39 -0.10 -15.39 7.80
C GLY A 39 -0.81 -14.70 8.96
N ASP A 40 -0.19 -13.70 9.60
CA ASP A 40 -0.81 -12.93 10.69
C ASP A 40 -1.67 -11.79 10.13
N PRO A 41 -3.01 -11.85 10.30
CA PRO A 41 -3.92 -10.79 9.88
C PRO A 41 -3.56 -9.41 10.45
N THR A 42 -3.03 -9.38 11.66
CA THR A 42 -2.69 -8.15 12.37
C THR A 42 -1.48 -7.49 11.73
N ALA A 43 -0.41 -8.26 11.47
CA ALA A 43 0.80 -7.76 10.84
C ALA A 43 0.50 -7.26 9.42
N MET A 44 -0.33 -8.01 8.68
CA MET A 44 -0.78 -7.63 7.35
C MET A 44 -1.68 -6.38 7.35
N GLY A 45 -2.58 -6.24 8.32
CA GLY A 45 -3.40 -5.04 8.49
C GLY A 45 -2.58 -3.79 8.84
N VAL A 46 -1.56 -3.94 9.68
CA VAL A 46 -0.62 -2.84 10.02
C VAL A 46 0.18 -2.42 8.79
N LEU A 47 0.64 -3.37 7.96
CA LEU A 47 1.25 -3.06 6.67
C LEU A 47 0.26 -2.30 5.78
N GLY A 48 -0.98 -2.77 5.72
CA GLY A 48 -2.06 -2.14 4.97
C GLY A 48 -2.21 -0.65 5.27
N GLY A 49 -2.42 -0.32 6.54
CA GLY A 49 -2.58 1.07 6.98
C GLY A 49 -1.32 1.92 6.80
N ALA A 50 -0.13 1.36 7.04
CA ALA A 50 1.13 2.08 6.90
C ALA A 50 1.42 2.46 5.43
N GLU A 51 1.13 1.56 4.49
CA GLU A 51 1.24 1.83 3.05
C GLU A 51 0.23 2.89 2.61
N THR A 52 -1.04 2.80 3.03
CA THR A 52 -2.05 3.83 2.72
C THR A 52 -1.62 5.22 3.21
N MET A 53 -1.10 5.32 4.42
CA MET A 53 -0.61 6.59 4.96
C MET A 53 0.61 7.13 4.19
N LEU A 54 1.49 6.24 3.71
CA LEU A 54 2.61 6.61 2.84
C LEU A 54 2.11 7.17 1.50
N THR A 55 1.16 6.49 0.84
CA THR A 55 0.55 6.95 -0.41
C THR A 55 -0.10 8.32 -0.25
N GLN A 56 -0.86 8.53 0.83
CA GLN A 56 -1.48 9.83 1.13
C GLN A 56 -0.42 10.93 1.36
N SER A 57 0.65 10.63 2.09
CA SER A 57 1.72 11.59 2.36
C SER A 57 2.49 11.98 1.08
N LEU A 58 2.74 11.00 0.20
CA LEU A 58 3.33 11.24 -1.11
C LEU A 58 2.41 12.06 -2.02
N GLY A 59 1.09 11.79 -1.99
CA GLY A 59 0.10 12.60 -2.71
C GLY A 59 0.13 14.07 -2.31
N ARG A 60 0.24 14.36 -1.01
CA ARG A 60 0.40 15.74 -0.50
C ARG A 60 1.72 16.37 -0.96
N LEU A 61 2.82 15.61 -0.93
CA LEU A 61 4.12 16.08 -1.40
C LEU A 61 4.08 16.46 -2.90
N PHE A 62 3.42 15.64 -3.73
CA PHE A 62 3.29 15.93 -5.16
C PHE A 62 2.38 17.12 -5.43
N ALA A 63 1.26 17.24 -4.70
CA ALA A 63 0.39 18.42 -4.80
C ALA A 63 1.15 19.71 -4.44
N LEU A 64 2.07 19.62 -3.48
CA LEU A 64 2.91 20.75 -3.10
C LEU A 64 3.99 21.02 -4.15
N ALA A 65 4.58 19.99 -4.76
CA ALA A 65 5.54 20.15 -5.84
C ALA A 65 4.95 20.89 -7.07
N GLU A 66 3.64 20.81 -7.30
CA GLU A 66 2.95 21.62 -8.31
C GLU A 66 3.04 23.14 -8.06
N ALA A 67 3.14 23.55 -6.79
CA ALA A 67 3.32 24.96 -6.41
C ALA A 67 4.78 25.44 -6.57
N TYR A 68 5.74 24.53 -6.79
CA TYR A 68 7.16 24.82 -6.95
C TYR A 68 7.67 24.37 -8.33
N PRO A 69 7.59 25.21 -9.38
CA PRO A 69 7.96 24.84 -10.75
C PRO A 69 9.39 24.31 -10.89
N ASP A 70 10.33 24.87 -10.13
CA ASP A 70 11.74 24.44 -10.14
C ASP A 70 11.91 23.02 -9.57
N LEU A 71 11.14 22.68 -8.54
CA LEU A 71 11.12 21.33 -7.98
C LEU A 71 10.46 20.34 -8.94
N LYS A 72 9.35 20.75 -9.58
CA LYS A 72 8.66 19.95 -10.58
C LYS A 72 9.53 19.66 -11.80
N ALA A 73 10.29 20.65 -12.26
CA ALA A 73 11.21 20.51 -13.40
C ALA A 73 12.52 19.80 -13.05
N ASN A 74 12.76 19.50 -11.76
CA ASN A 74 13.97 18.81 -11.34
C ASN A 74 13.97 17.36 -11.86
N GLN A 75 14.97 17.00 -12.67
CA GLN A 75 15.08 15.66 -13.25
C GLN A 75 15.09 14.54 -12.21
N ASN A 76 15.74 14.75 -11.05
CA ASN A 76 15.74 13.74 -9.99
C ASN A 76 14.34 13.58 -9.38
N MET A 77 13.59 14.67 -9.24
CA MET A 77 12.23 14.61 -8.70
C MET A 77 11.28 13.89 -9.67
N MET A 78 11.37 14.18 -10.97
CA MET A 78 10.58 13.50 -12.01
C MET A 78 10.90 12.00 -12.06
N ALA A 79 12.17 11.63 -12.05
CA ALA A 79 12.59 10.22 -12.05
C ALA A 79 12.05 9.46 -10.82
N ILE A 80 12.10 10.08 -9.63
CA ILE A 80 11.58 9.45 -8.42
C ILE A 80 10.04 9.35 -8.46
N GLN A 81 9.35 10.35 -8.99
CA GLN A 81 7.90 10.28 -9.16
C GLN A 81 7.49 9.12 -10.07
N GLU A 82 8.23 8.90 -11.16
CA GLU A 82 8.01 7.77 -12.07
C GLU A 82 8.31 6.43 -11.37
N GLU A 83 9.44 6.31 -10.67
CA GLU A 83 9.77 5.11 -9.91
C GLU A 83 8.73 4.79 -8.83
N LEU A 84 8.25 5.79 -8.10
CA LEU A 84 7.20 5.65 -7.09
C LEU A 84 5.89 5.18 -7.72
N THR A 85 5.49 5.78 -8.85
CA THR A 85 4.26 5.38 -9.57
C THR A 85 4.37 3.93 -10.06
N SER A 86 5.50 3.56 -10.64
CA SER A 86 5.78 2.18 -11.09
C SER A 86 5.78 1.19 -9.92
N THR A 87 6.34 1.60 -8.78
CA THR A 87 6.37 0.79 -7.56
C THR A 87 4.96 0.62 -6.99
N GLU A 88 4.15 1.68 -6.91
CA GLU A 88 2.77 1.58 -6.42
C GLU A 88 1.94 0.66 -7.31
N ASN A 89 2.11 0.72 -8.64
CA ASN A 89 1.45 -0.21 -9.55
C ASN A 89 1.83 -1.67 -9.29
N LYS A 90 3.11 -1.94 -9.00
CA LYS A 90 3.58 -3.29 -8.63
C LYS A 90 3.00 -3.72 -7.28
N VAL A 91 2.98 -2.81 -6.30
CA VAL A 91 2.40 -3.07 -4.97
C VAL A 91 0.91 -3.38 -5.12
N ALA A 92 0.15 -2.58 -5.87
CA ALA A 92 -1.26 -2.82 -6.17
C ALA A 92 -1.49 -4.20 -6.80
N PHE A 93 -0.68 -4.58 -7.79
CA PHE A 93 -0.74 -5.92 -8.38
C PHE A 93 -0.42 -7.03 -7.36
N SER A 94 0.59 -6.85 -6.52
CA SER A 94 0.91 -7.80 -5.45
C SER A 94 -0.20 -7.93 -4.42
N ARG A 95 -0.88 -6.82 -4.08
CA ARG A 95 -2.06 -6.81 -3.19
C ARG A 95 -3.19 -7.65 -3.78
N GLN A 96 -3.49 -7.44 -5.07
CA GLN A 96 -4.49 -8.23 -5.78
C GLN A 96 -4.12 -9.72 -5.79
N ALA A 97 -2.89 -10.05 -6.20
CA ALA A 97 -2.43 -11.44 -6.27
C ALA A 97 -2.47 -12.15 -4.91
N PHE A 98 -2.17 -11.44 -3.81
CA PHE A 98 -2.29 -11.95 -2.45
C PHE A 98 -3.75 -12.26 -2.10
N ASN A 99 -4.67 -11.34 -2.38
CA ASN A 99 -6.09 -11.52 -2.14
C ASN A 99 -6.69 -12.65 -3.00
N ASP A 100 -6.26 -12.77 -4.26
CA ASP A 100 -6.67 -13.86 -5.15
C ASP A 100 -6.19 -15.22 -4.59
N ALA A 101 -4.95 -15.30 -4.11
CA ALA A 101 -4.40 -16.50 -3.49
C ALA A 101 -5.15 -16.90 -2.20
N ILE A 102 -5.47 -15.92 -1.34
CA ILE A 102 -6.27 -16.16 -0.13
C ILE A 102 -7.68 -16.62 -0.48
N THR A 103 -8.30 -15.99 -1.48
CA THR A 103 -9.65 -16.37 -1.94
C THR A 103 -9.64 -17.80 -2.46
N ALA A 104 -8.67 -18.17 -3.31
CA ALA A 104 -8.50 -19.54 -3.79
C ALA A 104 -8.26 -20.54 -2.66
N TYR A 105 -7.41 -20.20 -1.69
CA TYR A 105 -7.17 -21.01 -0.50
C TYR A 105 -8.45 -21.21 0.32
N ASN A 106 -9.19 -20.14 0.60
CA ASN A 106 -10.41 -20.20 1.39
C ASN A 106 -11.50 -21.02 0.67
N MET A 107 -11.69 -20.82 -0.64
CA MET A 107 -12.60 -21.63 -1.46
C MET A 107 -12.24 -23.12 -1.42
N TYR A 108 -10.95 -23.45 -1.55
CA TYR A 108 -10.50 -24.85 -1.47
C TYR A 108 -10.71 -25.42 -0.06
N ARG A 109 -10.36 -24.68 0.99
CA ARG A 109 -10.58 -25.07 2.39
C ARG A 109 -12.05 -25.35 2.71
N GLU A 110 -12.96 -24.60 2.12
CA GLU A 110 -14.41 -24.70 2.31
C GLU A 110 -15.07 -25.71 1.36
N SER A 111 -14.32 -26.26 0.40
CA SER A 111 -14.81 -27.28 -0.51
C SER A 111 -14.89 -28.67 0.14
N PHE A 112 -15.73 -29.55 -0.41
CA PHE A 112 -15.72 -30.96 -0.08
C PHE A 112 -14.66 -31.70 -0.92
N PRO A 113 -13.85 -32.60 -0.33
CA PRO A 113 -13.79 -33.00 1.08
C PRO A 113 -12.95 -32.15 2.07
N PRO A 114 -12.07 -31.19 1.68
CA PRO A 114 -11.19 -30.48 2.62
C PRO A 114 -11.85 -29.92 3.88
N VAL A 115 -13.08 -29.41 3.79
CA VAL A 115 -13.82 -28.82 4.93
C VAL A 115 -13.93 -29.76 6.15
N LEU A 116 -13.93 -31.08 5.93
CA LEU A 116 -14.03 -32.09 7.01
C LEU A 116 -12.72 -32.22 7.81
N PHE A 117 -11.58 -31.93 7.19
CA PHE A 117 -10.26 -32.15 7.76
C PHE A 117 -9.51 -30.85 8.04
N ALA A 118 -9.93 -29.73 7.44
CA ALA A 118 -9.23 -28.44 7.55
C ALA A 118 -9.01 -28.03 9.02
N GLY A 119 -10.06 -28.07 9.85
CA GLY A 119 -9.97 -27.74 11.27
C GLY A 119 -9.07 -28.68 12.07
N THR A 120 -9.12 -30.00 11.79
CA THR A 120 -8.34 -31.00 12.54
C THR A 120 -6.84 -30.91 12.27
N PHE A 121 -6.44 -30.47 11.08
CA PHE A 121 -5.03 -30.26 10.71
C PHE A 121 -4.56 -28.81 10.89
N GLY A 122 -5.39 -27.94 11.48
CA GLY A 122 -5.01 -26.56 11.78
C GLY A 122 -5.03 -25.62 10.58
N PHE A 123 -5.65 -25.99 9.45
CA PHE A 123 -5.88 -25.10 8.32
C PHE A 123 -7.01 -24.12 8.67
N GLN A 124 -6.63 -22.91 9.07
CA GLN A 124 -7.56 -21.84 9.45
C GLN A 124 -7.99 -20.99 8.26
N HIS A 125 -9.06 -20.22 8.41
CA HIS A 125 -9.44 -19.22 7.41
C HIS A 125 -8.37 -18.12 7.33
N ALA A 126 -7.93 -17.80 6.10
CA ALA A 126 -6.96 -16.74 5.88
C ALA A 126 -7.70 -15.41 5.65
N SER A 127 -7.24 -14.35 6.31
CA SER A 127 -7.83 -13.01 6.18
C SER A 127 -7.31 -12.30 4.94
N LEU A 128 -8.21 -11.69 4.16
CA LEU A 128 -7.83 -10.82 3.05
C LEU A 128 -7.07 -9.59 3.53
N LEU A 129 -6.23 -9.06 2.65
CA LEU A 129 -5.56 -7.79 2.84
C LEU A 129 -6.53 -6.66 2.47
N GLU A 130 -6.96 -5.90 3.48
CA GLU A 130 -7.89 -4.79 3.31
C GLU A 130 -7.14 -3.45 3.27
N PHE A 131 -7.43 -2.64 2.25
CA PHE A 131 -6.96 -1.27 2.12
C PHE A 131 -8.16 -0.34 1.97
N ASP A 132 -8.00 0.93 2.36
CA ASP A 132 -9.06 1.95 2.34
C ASP A 132 -9.71 2.15 0.95
N ASP A 133 -9.01 1.75 -0.14
CA ASP A 133 -9.54 1.79 -1.51
C ASP A 133 -10.74 0.85 -1.76
N LYS A 134 -11.14 0.03 -0.77
CA LYS A 134 -12.37 -0.78 -0.83
C LYS A 134 -13.61 0.05 -1.24
N GLN A 135 -13.70 1.31 -0.83
CA GLN A 135 -14.88 2.14 -1.16
C GLN A 135 -14.90 2.58 -2.63
N ALA A 136 -13.73 2.80 -3.25
CA ALA A 136 -13.63 3.16 -4.66
C ALA A 136 -13.82 1.95 -5.58
N ILE A 137 -13.33 0.77 -5.16
CA ILE A 137 -13.41 -0.48 -5.94
C ILE A 137 -14.80 -1.13 -5.85
N GLN A 138 -15.55 -0.92 -4.76
CA GLN A 138 -16.92 -1.44 -4.61
C GLN A 138 -18.02 -0.53 -5.19
N ALA A 139 -17.67 0.64 -5.72
CA ALA A 139 -18.61 1.46 -6.47
C ALA A 139 -18.87 0.78 -7.83
N ALA A 140 -19.82 -0.15 -7.87
CA ALA A 140 -20.29 -0.74 -9.10
C ALA A 140 -20.71 0.39 -10.07
N PRO A 141 -20.27 0.37 -11.34
CA PRO A 141 -20.68 1.39 -12.30
C PRO A 141 -22.20 1.36 -12.43
N SER A 142 -22.87 2.43 -12.01
CA SER A 142 -24.31 2.59 -12.20
C SER A 142 -24.56 2.82 -13.69
N VAL A 143 -24.94 1.76 -14.41
CA VAL A 143 -25.44 1.88 -15.78
C VAL A 143 -26.85 2.44 -15.71
N SER A 144 -26.99 3.75 -15.92
CA SER A 144 -28.28 4.39 -16.22
C SER A 144 -28.54 4.26 -17.72
N PHE A 145 -29.61 3.57 -18.10
CA PHE A 145 -30.22 3.63 -19.43
C PHE A 145 -31.02 4.93 -19.59
#